data_AF-A0A6N2AY48-F1
#
_entry.id   AF-A0A6N2AY48-F1
#
_cell.length_a   1.000
_cell.length_b   1.000
_cell.length_c   1.000
_cell.angle_alpha   90.00
_cell.angle_beta   90.00
_cell.angle_gamma   90.00
#
_symmetry.space_group_name_H-M   'P 1'
#
loop_
_entity.id
_entity.type
_entity.pdbx_description
1 polymer ?
#
loop_
_entity_poly.entity_id
_entity_poly.type
_entity_poly.pdbx_seq_one_letter_code
_entity_poly.pdbx_strand_id
1 'polypeptide(L)'
;MASLTSEFLNFIVVRYLSESGFKHPTFTFGYEARINRSTADGHLVPINALINLVQKVIQYLELETNLSNVRHTLLKLVSNSRY
;
A
#
# COMPACT_ATOMS: atom_id res chain seq x y z
N MET A 1 9.00 -12.92 -0.04
CA MET A 1 8.10 -11.75 -0.17
C MET A 1 8.98 -10.51 -0.17
N ALA A 2 8.83 -9.59 -1.12
CA ALA A 2 9.56 -8.33 -1.07
C ALA A 2 9.07 -7.54 0.15
N SER A 3 9.95 -7.26 1.11
CA SER A 3 9.61 -6.50 2.32
C SER A 3 9.61 -5.01 1.99
N LEU A 4 8.52 -4.32 2.34
CA LEU A 4 8.46 -2.86 2.27
C LEU A 4 9.46 -2.26 3.28
N THR A 5 10.48 -1.56 2.80
CA THR A 5 11.43 -0.84 3.67
C THR A 5 10.89 0.54 4.03
N SER A 6 11.31 1.07 5.17
CA SER A 6 10.96 2.44 5.60
C SER A 6 11.42 3.48 4.59
N GLU A 7 12.62 3.31 4.02
CA GLU A 7 13.15 4.21 2.98
C GLU A 7 12.22 4.26 1.76
N PHE A 8 11.81 3.11 1.24
CA PHE A 8 10.92 3.06 0.06
C PHE A 8 9.55 3.67 0.35
N LEU A 9 8.99 3.40 1.54
CA LEU A 9 7.74 4.02 1.97
C LEU A 9 7.86 5.55 2.07
N ASN A 10 8.97 6.05 2.63
CA ASN A 10 9.21 7.50 2.73
C ASN A 10 9.28 8.15 1.34
N PHE A 11 9.90 7.50 0.34
CA PHE A 11 9.88 8.00 -1.03
C PHE A 11 8.48 8.05 -1.64
N ILE A 12 7.65 7.03 -1.41
CA ILE A 12 6.25 7.02 -1.85
C ILE A 12 5.46 8.18 -1.23
N VAL A 13 5.66 8.45 0.06
CA VAL A 13 4.98 9.55 0.76
C VAL A 13 5.45 10.91 0.25
N VAL A 14 6.76 11.14 0.12
CA VAL A 14 7.30 12.39 -0.45
C VAL A 14 6.78 12.62 -1.86
N ARG A 15 6.75 11.57 -2.69
CA ARG A 15 6.23 11.65 -4.07
C ARG A 15 4.79 12.11 -4.08
N TYR A 16 3.93 11.53 -3.24
CA TYR A 16 2.53 11.95 -3.10
C TYR A 16 2.37 13.39 -2.65
N LEU A 17 3.14 13.81 -1.63
CA LEU A 17 3.08 15.19 -1.12
C LEU A 17 3.46 16.18 -2.23
N SER A 18 4.50 15.86 -3.01
CA SER A 18 4.95 16.67 -4.13
C SER A 18 3.90 16.71 -5.25
N GLU A 19 3.33 15.57 -5.64
CA GLU A 19 2.31 15.45 -6.69
C GLU A 19 1.02 16.21 -6.34
N SER A 20 0.65 16.21 -5.06
CA SER A 20 -0.54 16.91 -4.55
C SER A 20 -0.33 18.41 -4.36
N GLY A 21 0.89 18.92 -4.58
CA GLY A 21 1.22 20.34 -4.44
C GLY A 21 1.51 20.79 -2.99
N PHE A 22 1.68 19.87 -2.05
CA PHE A 22 2.01 20.18 -0.65
C PHE A 22 3.48 20.59 -0.49
N LYS A 23 3.83 21.80 -0.90
CA LYS A 23 5.22 22.30 -0.92
C LYS A 23 5.90 22.27 0.46
N HIS A 24 5.29 22.83 1.50
CA HIS A 24 5.90 22.86 2.83
C HIS A 24 6.02 21.47 3.46
N PRO A 25 4.97 20.62 3.45
CA PRO A 25 5.09 19.24 3.94
C PRO A 25 6.13 18.42 3.18
N THR A 26 6.24 18.57 1.85
CA THR A 26 7.25 17.87 1.05
C THR A 26 8.66 18.23 1.51
N PHE A 27 8.93 19.52 1.75
CA PHE A 27 10.22 19.98 2.25
C PHE A 27 10.53 19.44 3.65
N THR A 28 9.61 19.66 4.60
CA THR A 28 9.80 19.25 6.00
C THR A 28 9.96 17.74 6.12
N PHE A 29 9.05 16.97 5.51
CA PHE A 29 9.10 15.52 5.55
C PHE A 29 10.33 14.96 4.81
N GLY A 30 10.71 15.53 3.67
CA GLY A 30 11.91 15.13 2.94
C GLY A 30 13.21 15.30 3.76
N TYR A 31 13.27 16.36 4.57
CA TYR A 31 14.38 16.60 5.50
C TYR A 31 14.36 15.63 6.70
N GLU A 32 13.21 15.51 7.38
CA GLU A 32 13.04 14.63 8.55
C GLU A 32 13.27 13.15 8.21
N ALA A 33 12.77 12.71 7.05
CA ALA A 33 12.92 11.35 6.56
C ALA A 33 14.30 11.07 5.94
N ARG A 34 15.21 12.05 5.90
CA ARG A 34 16.58 11.93 5.38
C ARG A 34 16.64 11.38 3.95
N ILE A 35 15.69 11.79 3.10
CA ILE A 35 15.53 11.30 1.72
C ILE A 35 16.81 11.50 0.90
N ASN A 36 17.49 12.62 1.11
CA ASN A 36 18.76 12.95 0.45
C ASN A 36 19.97 12.13 0.91
N ARG A 37 19.85 11.39 2.02
CA ARG A 37 20.90 10.48 2.55
C ARG A 37 20.51 9.02 2.40
N SER A 38 19.34 8.73 1.84
CA SER A 38 18.89 7.37 1.61
C SER A 38 19.71 6.71 0.51
N THR A 39 19.96 5.41 0.65
CA THR A 39 20.63 4.62 -0.39
C THR A 39 19.70 4.19 -1.52
N ALA A 40 18.39 4.37 -1.34
CA ALA A 40 17.39 3.99 -2.32
C ALA A 40 17.21 5.09 -3.39
N ASP A 41 17.00 4.65 -4.63
CA ASP A 41 16.78 5.54 -5.76
C ASP A 41 15.30 5.98 -5.83
N GLY A 42 15.06 7.24 -5.47
CA GLY A 42 13.73 7.85 -5.52
C GLY A 42 13.16 8.06 -6.93
N HIS A 43 13.98 7.93 -7.98
CA HIS A 43 13.52 8.00 -9.37
C HIS A 43 12.77 6.74 -9.80
N LEU A 44 12.96 5.63 -9.07
CA LEU A 44 12.23 4.38 -9.30
C LEU A 44 10.78 4.43 -8.81
N VAL A 45 10.41 5.45 -8.01
CA VAL A 45 9.04 5.61 -7.54
C VAL A 45 8.19 6.25 -8.64
N PRO A 46 7.23 5.50 -9.22
CA PRO A 46 6.40 6.00 -10.31
C PRO A 46 5.46 7.11 -9.83
N ILE A 47 4.92 7.87 -10.78
CA ILE A 47 3.89 8.87 -10.49
C ILE A 47 2.65 8.16 -9.92
N ASN A 48 1.96 8.77 -8.95
CA ASN A 48 0.78 8.22 -8.29
C ASN A 48 1.05 6.91 -7.53
N ALA A 49 2.30 6.61 -7.17
CA ALA A 49 2.66 5.36 -6.49
C ALA A 49 1.82 5.10 -5.23
N LEU A 50 1.64 6.12 -4.38
CA LEU A 50 0.87 5.97 -3.14
C LEU A 50 -0.59 5.66 -3.41
N ILE A 51 -1.21 6.38 -4.34
CA ILE A 51 -2.61 6.20 -4.71
C ILE A 51 -2.83 4.78 -5.24
N ASN A 52 -1.97 4.32 -6.16
CA ASN A 52 -2.04 2.97 -6.72
C ASN A 52 -1.83 1.89 -5.65
N LEU A 53 -0.93 2.13 -4.69
CA LEU A 53 -0.70 1.22 -3.56
C LEU A 53 -1.97 1.12 -2.70
N VAL A 54 -2.55 2.24 -2.29
CA VAL A 54 -3.78 2.28 -1.48
C VAL A 54 -4.93 1.61 -2.22
N GLN A 55 -5.10 1.87 -3.51
CA GLN A 55 -6.11 1.21 -4.35
C GLN A 55 -5.95 -0.31 -4.36
N LYS A 56 -4.72 -0.82 -4.53
CA LYS A 56 -4.43 -2.25 -4.49
C LYS A 56 -4.69 -2.87 -3.11
N VAL A 57 -4.38 -2.15 -2.03
CA VAL A 57 -4.67 -2.61 -0.67
C VAL A 57 -6.17 -2.71 -0.44
N ILE A 58 -6.97 -1.73 -0.86
CA ILE A 58 -8.44 -1.79 -0.76
C ILE A 58 -8.98 -3.01 -1.51
N GLN A 59 -8.56 -3.19 -2.78
CA GLN A 59 -8.96 -4.35 -3.58
C GLN A 59 -8.56 -5.68 -2.94
N TYR A 60 -7.37 -5.74 -2.34
CA TYR A 60 -6.90 -6.92 -1.62
C TYR A 60 -7.79 -7.25 -0.41
N LEU A 61 -8.14 -6.23 0.41
CA LEU A 61 -9.03 -6.41 1.56
C LEU A 61 -10.43 -6.87 1.13
N GLU A 62 -10.97 -6.32 0.04
CA GLU A 62 -12.25 -6.77 -0.53
C GLU A 62 -12.18 -8.24 -0.98
N LEU A 63 -11.09 -8.66 -1.61
CA LEU A 63 -10.89 -10.05 -2.01
C LEU A 63 -10.79 -11.00 -0.80
N GLU A 64 -10.08 -10.63 0.26
CA GLU A 64 -9.99 -11.46 1.47
C GLU A 64 -11.36 -11.67 2.14
N THR A 65 -12.19 -10.63 2.19
CA THR A 65 -13.54 -10.73 2.75
C THR A 65 -14.45 -11.62 1.88
N ASN A 66 -14.39 -11.45 0.55
CA ASN A 66 -15.16 -12.26 -0.39
C ASN A 66 -14.76 -13.74 -0.33
N LEU A 67 -13.47 -14.06 -0.29
CA LEU A 67 -12.98 -15.44 -0.14
C LEU A 67 -13.41 -16.04 1.19
N SER A 68 -13.36 -15.26 2.28
CA SER A 68 -13.84 -15.70 3.59
C SER A 68 -15.34 -16.05 3.57
N ASN A 69 -16.16 -15.22 2.92
CA ASN A 69 -17.59 -15.45 2.77
C ASN A 69 -17.93 -16.70 1.93
N VAL A 70 -17.20 -16.91 0.82
CA VAL A 70 -17.35 -18.12 0.00
C VAL A 70 -16.95 -19.35 0.80
N ARG A 71 -15.80 -19.32 1.50
CA ARG A 71 -15.34 -20.42 2.35
C ARG A 71 -16.37 -20.78 3.41
N HIS A 72 -16.95 -19.78 4.07
CA HIS A 72 -17.98 -19.98 5.08
C HIS A 72 -19.26 -20.59 4.50
N THR A 73 -19.70 -20.13 3.31
CA THR A 73 -20.86 -20.71 2.62
C THR A 73 -20.62 -22.15 2.20
N LEU A 74 -19.45 -22.48 1.66
CA LEU A 74 -19.09 -23.84 1.29
C LEU A 74 -19.04 -24.77 2.50
N LEU A 75 -18.48 -24.32 3.62
CA LEU A 75 -18.47 -25.10 4.86
C LEU A 75 -19.89 -25.39 5.35
N LYS A 76 -20.80 -24.42 5.28
CA LYS A 76 -22.21 -24.62 5.62
C LYS A 76 -22.88 -25.66 4.73
N LEU A 77 -22.66 -25.61 3.42
CA LEU A 77 -23.21 -26.59 2.47
C LEU A 77 -22.66 -28.00 2.73
N VAL A 78 -21.35 -28.13 2.97
CA VAL A 78 -20.70 -29.42 3.27
C VAL A 78 -21.17 -29.97 4.63
N SER A 79 -21.42 -29.13 5.63
CA SER A 79 -21.99 -29.59 6.91
C SER A 79 -23.45 -30.00 6.77
N ASN A 80 -24.23 -29.32 5.92
CA ASN A 80 -25.65 -29.63 5.73
C ASN A 80 -25.88 -30.91 4.90
N SER A 81 -24.92 -31.29 4.06
CA SER A 81 -24.97 -32.50 3.24
C SER A 81 -24.56 -33.78 4.00
N ARG A 82 -24.17 -33.69 5.28
CA ARG A 82 -23.75 -34.82 6.13
C ARG A 82 -24.87 -35.37 7.04
N TYR A 83 -26.12 -35.16 6.66
CA TYR A 83 -27.31 -35.77 7.24
C TYR A 83 -28.20 -36.31 6.13
#